data_AF-A0A6J7URE1-F1
#
_entry.id   AF-A0A6J7URE1-F1
#
_cell.length_a   1.000
_cell.length_b   1.000
_cell.length_c   1.000
_cell.angle_alpha   90.00
_cell.angle_beta   90.00
_cell.angle_gamma   90.00
#
_symmetry.space_group_name_H-M   'P 1'
#
loop_
_entity.id
_entity.type
_entity.pdbx_description
1 polymer ?
#
loop_
_entity_poly.entity_id
_entity_poly.type
_entity_poly.pdbx_seq_one_letter_code
_entity_poly.pdbx_strand_id
1 'polypeptide(L)'
;MVTWQIPRRSLVAICLGTLSFLAFILTAPVAAAEAVRPSNFESVISEIDPPAPQIQVQVLGGDSYLQVTAQPGATVQIPGYDGEPYLRISANGKVEQNRRSPAVILNSTRGSGMGGSGGITAFPSGVSSKAPPDWQLVGSGGKVAWHDHRIHWMVSDPPVVDGSRVAQDWLVPLTVNNQQVTVTGQLLYLGNTFPWSGLLAVVCAVLAAFLARRGAARLMLLFGASVCAAALSLGGILDTVPAIQSSQPLTTTWLPLLLAGIAAGAAGLALLAHRLSEQLRMLILPLVSVATLAGWVAPRVGLIWMPVVPSVFLGWIERGGTALVIGIISGVTIAILVRPLPSPQPGGSTDKSSGPQSAIPPKS
;
A
#
# COMPACT_ATOMS: atom_id res chain seq x y z
N MET A 1 -41.69 -24.60 -4.46
CA MET A 1 -40.74 -23.71 -3.75
C MET A 1 -39.49 -24.52 -3.43
N VAL A 2 -38.40 -24.29 -4.17
CA VAL A 2 -37.11 -24.94 -3.88
C VAL A 2 -36.38 -24.07 -2.87
N THR A 3 -36.34 -24.49 -1.62
CA THR A 3 -35.56 -23.83 -0.56
C THR A 3 -34.09 -24.20 -0.73
N TRP A 4 -33.30 -23.28 -1.26
CA TRP A 4 -31.84 -23.37 -1.25
C TRP A 4 -31.32 -23.27 0.19
N GLN A 5 -31.11 -24.42 0.84
CA GLN A 5 -30.42 -24.45 2.12
C GLN A 5 -28.91 -24.41 1.88
N ILE A 6 -28.29 -23.27 2.17
CA ILE A 6 -26.83 -23.17 2.23
C ILE A 6 -26.38 -24.05 3.42
N PRO A 7 -25.55 -25.09 3.20
CA PRO A 7 -25.14 -25.97 4.29
C PRO A 7 -24.40 -25.17 5.36
N ARG A 8 -24.72 -25.39 6.64
CA ARG A 8 -24.14 -24.70 7.80
C ARG A 8 -22.61 -24.59 7.76
N ARG A 9 -21.94 -25.59 7.17
CA ARG A 9 -20.48 -25.63 6.99
C ARG A 9 -19.94 -24.56 6.03
N SER A 10 -20.71 -24.22 4.99
CA SER A 10 -20.37 -23.13 4.06
C SER A 10 -20.54 -21.75 4.70
N LEU A 11 -21.55 -21.57 5.55
CA LEU A 11 -21.72 -20.33 6.34
C LEU A 11 -20.56 -20.13 7.33
N VAL A 12 -20.17 -21.19 8.04
CA VAL A 12 -19.03 -21.15 8.99
C VAL A 12 -17.70 -20.88 8.26
N ALA A 13 -17.46 -21.49 7.09
CA ALA A 13 -16.26 -21.24 6.30
C ALA A 13 -16.20 -19.81 5.73
N ILE A 14 -17.35 -19.23 5.34
CA ILE A 14 -17.44 -17.83 4.91
C ILE A 14 -17.10 -16.90 6.08
N CYS A 15 -17.67 -17.13 7.27
CA CYS A 15 -17.39 -16.36 8.48
C CYS A 15 -15.92 -16.48 8.90
N LEU A 16 -15.33 -17.68 8.87
CA LEU A 16 -13.92 -17.89 9.22
C LEU A 16 -12.96 -17.29 8.19
N GLY A 17 -13.28 -17.39 6.89
CA GLY A 17 -12.49 -16.75 5.83
C GLY A 17 -12.50 -15.22 5.93
N THR A 18 -13.65 -14.62 6.25
CA THR A 18 -13.76 -13.18 6.52
C THR A 18 -13.06 -12.79 7.82
N LEU A 19 -13.19 -13.56 8.90
CA LEU A 19 -12.50 -13.33 10.17
C LEU A 19 -10.98 -13.43 10.04
N SER A 20 -10.44 -14.42 9.33
CA SER A 20 -9.00 -14.56 9.10
C SER A 20 -8.45 -13.46 8.20
N PHE A 21 -9.22 -13.02 7.19
CA PHE A 21 -8.86 -11.87 6.36
C PHE A 21 -8.86 -10.56 7.18
N LEU A 22 -9.87 -10.34 8.02
CA LEU A 22 -9.90 -9.21 8.96
C LEU A 22 -8.76 -9.27 9.97
N ALA A 23 -8.47 -10.44 10.54
CA ALA A 23 -7.40 -10.63 11.52
C ALA A 23 -6.02 -10.35 10.90
N PHE A 24 -5.79 -10.72 9.64
CA PHE A 24 -4.54 -10.44 8.94
C PHE A 24 -4.36 -8.96 8.60
N ILE A 25 -5.47 -8.25 8.27
CA ILE A 25 -5.46 -6.78 8.10
C ILE A 25 -5.12 -6.06 9.41
N LEU A 26 -5.55 -6.61 10.55
CA LEU A 26 -5.36 -5.99 11.87
C LEU A 26 -3.94 -6.17 12.44
N THR A 27 -3.09 -7.05 11.89
CA THR A 27 -1.80 -7.44 12.51
C THR A 27 -0.53 -7.16 11.71
N ALA A 28 -0.58 -6.41 10.60
CA ALA A 28 0.63 -6.16 9.79
C ALA A 28 1.20 -4.75 9.99
N PRO A 29 2.15 -4.52 10.93
CA PRO A 29 2.93 -3.30 10.95
C PRO A 29 4.04 -3.46 9.91
N VAL A 30 3.78 -3.08 8.66
CA VAL A 30 4.87 -2.87 7.71
C VAL A 30 5.50 -1.52 8.04
N ALA A 31 6.47 -1.54 8.95
CA ALA A 31 7.40 -0.45 9.20
C ALA A 31 8.37 -0.36 8.01
N ALA A 32 7.88 0.19 6.91
CA ALA A 32 8.67 0.65 5.79
C ALA A 32 8.31 2.12 5.58
N ALA A 33 9.30 2.95 5.25
CA ALA A 33 9.13 4.38 5.01
C ALA A 33 7.84 4.63 4.23
N GLU A 34 6.97 5.48 4.80
CA GLU A 34 5.56 5.49 4.43
C GLU A 34 5.37 6.04 3.02
N ALA A 35 5.08 5.13 2.08
CA ALA A 35 4.59 5.49 0.75
C ALA A 35 3.29 6.32 0.87
N VAL A 36 2.99 7.11 -0.16
CA VAL A 36 1.74 7.88 -0.23
C VAL A 36 0.53 6.96 -0.08
N ARG A 37 -0.40 7.33 0.81
CA ARG A 37 -1.58 6.52 1.16
C ARG A 37 -2.85 7.31 0.95
N PRO A 38 -3.99 6.62 0.75
CA PRO A 38 -5.29 7.27 0.81
C PRO A 38 -5.44 8.04 2.12
N SER A 39 -6.11 9.20 2.06
CA SER A 39 -6.23 10.12 3.21
C SER A 39 -7.59 10.79 3.23
N ASN A 40 -8.02 11.19 4.44
CA ASN A 40 -9.14 12.11 4.62
C ASN A 40 -8.69 13.58 4.58
N PHE A 41 -7.39 13.81 4.43
CA PHE A 41 -6.78 15.13 4.47
C PHE A 41 -6.26 15.54 3.10
N GLU A 42 -6.52 16.79 2.75
CA GLU A 42 -5.99 17.45 1.56
C GLU A 42 -5.41 18.79 1.96
N SER A 43 -4.15 19.02 1.60
CA SER A 43 -3.45 20.27 1.85
C SER A 43 -3.39 21.09 0.58
N VAL A 44 -3.82 22.34 0.66
CA VAL A 44 -4.00 23.24 -0.47
C VAL A 44 -3.18 24.51 -0.22
N ILE A 45 -2.37 24.91 -1.21
CA ILE A 45 -1.64 26.17 -1.17
C ILE A 45 -2.62 27.31 -1.42
N SER A 46 -2.63 28.28 -0.53
CA SER A 46 -3.45 29.49 -0.63
C SER A 46 -2.67 30.63 -1.27
N GLU A 47 -1.42 30.84 -0.88
CA GLU A 47 -0.62 31.99 -1.33
C GLU A 47 0.89 31.72 -1.28
N ILE A 48 1.63 32.45 -2.12
CA ILE A 48 3.09 32.56 -2.08
C ILE A 48 3.42 34.05 -2.04
N ASP A 49 3.93 34.53 -0.91
CA ASP A 49 4.19 35.95 -0.66
C ASP A 49 5.64 36.23 -0.25
N PRO A 50 6.34 37.19 -0.89
CA PRO A 50 5.96 37.83 -2.16
C PRO A 50 5.92 36.84 -3.33
N PRO A 51 5.24 37.18 -4.45
CA PRO A 51 5.20 36.33 -5.63
C PRO A 51 6.61 35.95 -6.12
N ALA A 52 6.86 34.66 -6.26
CA ALA A 52 8.16 34.10 -6.62
C ALA A 52 8.07 33.29 -7.94
N PRO A 53 8.02 33.95 -9.12
CA PRO A 53 7.83 33.28 -10.41
C PRO A 53 8.96 32.32 -10.80
N GLN A 54 10.11 32.40 -10.12
CA GLN A 54 11.26 31.52 -10.33
C GLN A 54 11.06 30.11 -9.74
N ILE A 55 10.03 29.91 -8.92
CA ILE A 55 9.70 28.63 -8.32
C ILE A 55 8.27 28.22 -8.60
N GLN A 56 8.02 26.92 -8.52
CA GLN A 56 6.68 26.33 -8.45
C GLN A 56 6.61 25.52 -7.16
N VAL A 57 5.51 25.67 -6.43
CA VAL A 57 5.25 24.93 -5.19
C VAL A 57 3.96 24.14 -5.37
N GLN A 58 3.97 22.89 -4.97
CA GLN A 58 2.80 22.01 -5.08
C GLN A 58 2.77 21.01 -3.92
N VAL A 59 1.56 20.62 -3.53
CA VAL A 59 1.34 19.52 -2.60
C VAL A 59 1.10 18.25 -3.42
N LEU A 60 1.75 17.16 -3.02
CA LEU A 60 1.63 15.85 -3.66
C LEU A 60 1.00 14.84 -2.70
N GLY A 61 0.13 13.98 -3.24
CA GLY A 61 -0.46 12.89 -2.46
C GLY A 61 -1.45 13.36 -1.40
N GLY A 62 -2.18 14.45 -1.67
CA GLY A 62 -3.14 15.06 -0.75
C GLY A 62 -2.47 16.00 0.23
N ASP A 63 -1.70 15.43 1.15
CA ASP A 63 -1.02 16.11 2.26
C ASP A 63 0.36 15.49 2.54
N SER A 64 0.83 14.59 1.68
CA SER A 64 1.98 13.75 1.97
C SER A 64 3.30 14.47 1.73
N TYR A 65 3.44 15.21 0.64
CA TYR A 65 4.68 15.92 0.34
C TYR A 65 4.43 17.37 -0.07
N LEU A 66 5.30 18.27 0.39
CA LEU A 66 5.48 19.55 -0.25
C LEU A 66 6.62 19.43 -1.27
N GLN A 67 6.41 19.98 -2.46
CA GLN A 67 7.40 20.00 -3.52
C GLN A 67 7.70 21.42 -3.96
N VAL A 68 8.99 21.70 -4.14
CA VAL A 68 9.47 22.93 -4.77
C VAL A 68 10.27 22.56 -6.02
N THR A 69 9.96 23.24 -7.12
CA THR A 69 10.72 23.20 -8.37
C THR A 69 11.25 24.60 -8.66
N ALA A 70 12.55 24.73 -8.83
CA ALA A 70 13.23 25.98 -9.16
C ALA A 70 13.60 26.02 -10.65
N GLN A 71 13.40 27.16 -11.30
CA GLN A 71 13.88 27.41 -12.65
C GLN A 71 15.42 27.38 -12.70
N PRO A 72 16.03 27.06 -13.86
CA PRO A 72 17.48 27.13 -14.03
C PRO A 72 18.04 28.49 -13.60
N GLY A 73 19.11 28.48 -12.80
CA GLY A 73 19.73 29.71 -12.27
C GLY A 73 19.15 30.21 -10.95
N ALA A 74 17.95 29.76 -10.54
CA ALA A 74 17.36 30.14 -9.26
C ALA A 74 17.96 29.34 -8.11
N THR A 75 18.08 29.99 -6.95
CA THR A 75 18.50 29.36 -5.69
C THR A 75 17.34 29.33 -4.72
N VAL A 76 17.20 28.22 -3.99
CA VAL A 76 16.16 28.07 -2.96
C VAL A 76 16.79 27.49 -1.70
N GLN A 77 16.50 28.09 -0.55
CA GLN A 77 16.75 27.48 0.76
C GLN A 77 15.42 27.22 1.44
N ILE A 78 15.29 26.02 2.01
CA ILE A 78 14.13 25.56 2.77
C ILE A 78 14.65 25.33 4.19
N PRO A 79 14.40 26.25 5.13
CA PRO A 79 14.76 26.08 6.52
C PRO A 79 13.92 24.99 7.21
N GLY A 80 14.49 24.38 8.24
CA GLY A 80 13.81 23.49 9.17
C GLY A 80 12.92 24.25 10.15
N TYR A 81 12.47 23.54 11.19
CA TYR A 81 11.45 24.03 12.12
C TYR A 81 11.96 25.13 13.05
N ASP A 82 13.26 25.16 13.35
CA ASP A 82 13.89 26.20 14.17
C ASP A 82 14.57 27.28 13.29
N GLY A 83 14.31 27.27 11.98
CA GLY A 83 14.98 28.17 11.03
C GLY A 83 16.37 27.70 10.59
N GLU A 84 16.81 26.51 11.00
CA GLU A 84 18.11 25.97 10.62
C GLU A 84 18.16 25.55 9.14
N PRO A 85 19.33 25.53 8.48
CA PRO A 85 19.42 25.04 7.11
C PRO A 85 18.99 23.58 7.02
N TYR A 86 17.99 23.26 6.19
CA TYR A 86 17.50 21.89 6.03
C TYR A 86 17.67 21.37 4.60
N LEU A 87 16.98 21.96 3.62
CA LEU A 87 17.11 21.61 2.21
C LEU A 87 17.55 22.84 1.41
N ARG A 88 18.28 22.62 0.32
CA ARG A 88 18.61 23.69 -0.62
C ARG A 88 18.65 23.21 -2.06
N ILE A 89 18.32 24.12 -2.97
CA ILE A 89 18.46 23.99 -4.41
C ILE A 89 19.45 25.06 -4.87
N SER A 90 20.56 24.63 -5.46
CA SER A 90 21.58 25.52 -6.04
C SER A 90 21.21 25.94 -7.46
N ALA A 91 21.78 27.04 -7.95
CA ALA A 91 21.52 27.60 -9.29
C ALA A 91 21.77 26.61 -10.46
N ASN A 92 22.67 25.65 -10.26
CA ASN A 92 22.94 24.57 -11.22
C ASN A 92 21.98 23.38 -11.10
N GLY A 93 20.91 23.51 -10.30
CA GLY A 93 19.89 22.51 -10.06
C GLY A 93 20.28 21.41 -9.07
N LYS A 94 21.44 21.48 -8.39
CA LYS A 94 21.79 20.51 -7.33
C LYS A 94 20.84 20.65 -6.14
N VAL A 95 20.39 19.53 -5.61
CA VAL A 95 19.54 19.46 -4.42
C VAL A 95 20.33 18.80 -3.29
N GLU A 96 20.43 19.49 -2.16
CA GLU A 96 21.20 19.03 -1.01
C GLU A 96 20.37 19.09 0.27
N GLN A 97 20.60 18.11 1.16
CA GLN A 97 20.00 18.01 2.48
C GLN A 97 21.07 18.11 3.55
N ASN A 98 20.82 18.92 4.59
CA ASN A 98 21.70 19.02 5.74
C ASN A 98 21.45 17.85 6.69
N ARG A 99 22.36 16.88 6.74
CA ARG A 99 22.27 15.68 7.59
C ARG A 99 22.21 15.97 9.10
N ARG A 100 22.60 17.19 9.50
CA ARG A 100 22.63 17.63 10.91
C ARG A 100 21.40 18.44 11.31
N SER A 101 20.49 18.73 10.38
CA SER A 101 19.22 19.38 10.73
C SER A 101 18.28 18.39 11.43
N PRO A 102 17.68 18.77 12.57
CA PRO A 102 16.59 18.02 13.20
C PRO A 102 15.46 17.64 12.24
N ALA A 103 15.15 18.50 11.26
CA ALA A 103 14.12 18.26 10.27
C ALA A 103 14.35 16.99 9.43
N VAL A 104 15.60 16.50 9.27
CA VAL A 104 15.87 15.21 8.61
C VAL A 104 15.18 14.05 9.34
N ILE A 105 15.22 14.08 10.67
CA ILE A 105 14.66 13.01 11.50
C ILE A 105 13.15 13.19 11.61
N LEU A 106 12.70 14.41 11.88
CA LEU A 106 11.27 14.72 11.98
C LEU A 106 10.55 14.34 10.68
N ASN A 107 11.12 14.67 9.52
CA ASN A 107 10.50 14.43 8.21
C ASN A 107 10.75 13.02 7.65
N SER A 108 11.39 12.12 8.39
CA SER A 108 11.69 10.77 7.91
C SER A 108 10.45 9.87 7.83
N THR A 109 9.40 10.19 8.59
CA THR A 109 8.12 9.47 8.61
C THR A 109 6.93 10.43 8.66
N ARG A 110 5.77 9.99 8.13
CA ARG A 110 4.51 10.73 8.20
C ARG A 110 3.80 10.50 9.54
N GLY A 111 3.94 9.33 10.13
CA GLY A 111 3.22 8.90 11.33
C GLY A 111 3.51 9.67 12.62
N SER A 112 2.43 9.89 13.37
CA SER A 112 2.29 10.37 14.74
C SER A 112 2.87 9.44 15.83
N GLY A 113 3.84 8.58 15.49
CA GLY A 113 4.67 7.90 16.51
C GLY A 113 5.50 8.88 17.33
N MET A 114 5.56 10.14 16.90
CA MET A 114 6.13 11.27 17.60
C MET A 114 5.09 12.38 17.57
N GLY A 115 4.28 12.49 18.63
CA GLY A 115 3.35 13.60 18.80
C GLY A 115 4.14 14.89 18.86
N GLY A 116 4.18 15.66 17.76
CA GLY A 116 5.10 16.78 17.61
C GLY A 116 6.54 16.38 17.99
N SER A 117 7.36 17.33 18.37
CA SER A 117 8.67 17.03 18.98
C SER A 117 8.61 16.22 20.29
N GLY A 118 7.43 15.75 20.74
CA GLY A 118 7.18 15.12 22.03
C GLY A 118 7.51 13.63 22.13
N GLY A 119 7.93 12.97 21.04
CA GLY A 119 8.42 11.57 21.07
C GLY A 119 9.94 11.43 21.07
N ILE A 120 10.67 12.42 20.53
CA ILE A 120 12.13 12.44 20.52
C ILE A 120 12.61 13.10 21.80
N THR A 121 13.01 12.29 22.77
CA THR A 121 13.61 12.80 24.01
C THR A 121 15.02 13.35 23.80
N ALA A 122 15.74 12.87 22.77
CA ALA A 122 17.01 13.42 22.33
C ALA A 122 17.30 13.07 20.86
N PHE A 123 17.85 14.03 20.11
CA PHE A 123 18.39 13.76 18.78
C PHE A 123 19.73 13.00 18.87
N PRO A 124 20.08 12.19 17.85
CA PRO A 124 21.40 11.57 17.75
C PRO A 124 22.54 12.60 17.83
N SER A 125 23.69 12.19 18.34
CA SER A 125 24.87 13.05 18.45
C SER A 125 25.23 13.69 17.10
N GLY A 126 25.37 15.01 17.08
CA GLY A 126 25.70 15.78 15.87
C GLY A 126 24.50 16.31 15.09
N VAL A 127 23.26 15.90 15.43
CA VAL A 127 22.03 16.50 14.90
C VAL A 127 21.57 17.59 15.86
N SER A 128 21.50 18.83 15.38
CA SER A 128 21.06 19.99 16.16
C SER A 128 20.76 21.16 15.24
N SER A 129 19.75 21.97 15.58
CA SER A 129 19.46 23.22 14.86
C SER A 129 20.60 24.25 14.95
N LYS A 130 21.54 24.07 15.89
CA LYS A 130 22.74 24.91 16.05
C LYS A 130 24.00 24.33 15.42
N ALA A 131 23.95 23.11 14.90
CA ALA A 131 25.12 22.49 14.29
C ALA A 131 25.44 23.14 12.93
N PRO A 132 26.73 23.32 12.56
CA PRO A 132 27.07 23.75 11.22
C PRO A 132 26.58 22.72 10.21
N PRO A 133 26.03 23.14 9.06
CA PRO A 133 25.38 22.24 8.12
C PRO A 133 26.38 21.26 7.50
N ASP A 134 25.94 20.02 7.34
CA ASP A 134 26.64 18.94 6.65
C ASP A 134 25.82 18.53 5.43
N TRP A 135 26.15 19.12 4.28
CA TRP A 135 25.37 18.99 3.06
C TRP A 135 25.64 17.66 2.36
N GLN A 136 24.58 16.90 2.15
CA GLN A 136 24.57 15.70 1.33
C GLN A 136 23.80 15.96 0.04
N LEU A 137 24.39 15.60 -1.09
CA LEU A 137 23.68 15.61 -2.37
C LEU A 137 22.57 14.55 -2.34
N VAL A 138 21.33 14.99 -2.54
CA VAL A 138 20.16 14.11 -2.56
C VAL A 138 19.40 14.17 -3.88
N GLY A 139 19.71 15.10 -4.77
CA GLY A 139 19.03 15.18 -6.07
C GLY A 139 19.62 16.21 -7.01
N SER A 140 18.99 16.34 -8.17
CA SER A 140 19.38 17.28 -9.22
C SER A 140 18.17 17.73 -10.03
N GLY A 141 18.36 18.63 -11.00
CA GLY A 141 17.26 19.14 -11.84
C GLY A 141 16.38 20.19 -11.17
N GLY A 142 16.81 20.75 -10.03
CA GLY A 142 16.14 21.87 -9.39
C GLY A 142 14.82 21.51 -8.70
N LYS A 143 14.59 20.25 -8.36
CA LYS A 143 13.30 19.77 -7.84
C LYS A 143 13.49 18.92 -6.59
N VAL A 144 12.75 19.25 -5.53
CA VAL A 144 12.77 18.50 -4.27
C VAL A 144 11.36 18.35 -3.73
N ALA A 145 11.02 17.15 -3.26
CA ALA A 145 9.85 16.94 -2.41
C ALA A 145 10.29 16.35 -1.06
N TRP A 146 9.56 16.68 0.00
CA TRP A 146 9.82 16.17 1.35
C TRP A 146 8.51 16.12 2.14
N HIS A 147 8.46 15.23 3.15
CA HIS A 147 7.38 15.23 4.13
C HIS A 147 7.55 16.48 5.00
N ASP A 148 6.50 17.28 5.19
CA ASP A 148 6.59 18.46 6.05
C ASP A 148 5.48 18.43 7.09
N HIS A 149 5.83 18.32 8.36
CA HIS A 149 4.87 18.18 9.46
C HIS A 149 3.96 19.39 9.63
N ARG A 150 4.26 20.52 8.99
CA ARG A 150 3.38 21.69 8.98
C ARG A 150 2.16 21.48 8.09
N ILE A 151 2.26 20.66 7.04
CA ILE A 151 1.22 20.56 6.01
C ILE A 151 0.24 19.39 6.22
N HIS A 152 0.36 18.61 7.30
CA HIS A 152 -0.50 17.46 7.56
C HIS A 152 -0.89 17.33 9.03
N TRP A 153 -1.95 16.55 9.25
CA TRP A 153 -2.49 16.33 10.58
C TRP A 153 -1.57 15.39 11.39
N MET A 154 -1.00 15.90 12.49
CA MET A 154 -0.02 15.18 13.33
C MET A 154 -0.65 14.48 14.55
N VAL A 155 -1.94 14.66 14.77
CA VAL A 155 -2.65 14.13 15.94
C VAL A 155 -3.46 12.90 15.54
N SER A 156 -3.54 11.90 16.42
CA SER A 156 -4.27 10.66 16.13
C SER A 156 -5.78 10.86 16.05
N ASP A 157 -6.34 11.76 16.86
CA ASP A 157 -7.77 12.07 16.85
C ASP A 157 -8.11 12.95 15.65
N PRO A 158 -9.21 12.68 14.92
CA PRO A 158 -9.63 13.53 13.81
C PRO A 158 -10.01 14.94 14.30
N PRO A 159 -9.75 15.99 13.50
CA PRO A 159 -10.12 17.35 13.86
C PRO A 159 -11.64 17.51 13.87
N VAL A 160 -12.13 18.37 14.76
CA VAL A 160 -13.49 18.89 14.69
C VAL A 160 -13.46 20.09 13.75
N VAL A 161 -14.08 19.95 12.57
CA VAL A 161 -14.15 21.01 11.56
C VAL A 161 -15.59 21.46 11.35
N ASP A 162 -15.76 22.72 10.99
CA ASP A 162 -17.04 23.30 10.60
C ASP A 162 -17.34 23.08 9.11
N GLY A 163 -18.31 23.82 8.55
CA GLY A 163 -18.68 23.73 7.14
C GLY A 163 -17.54 24.08 6.16
N SER A 164 -16.51 24.83 6.59
CA SER A 164 -15.34 25.16 5.77
C SER A 164 -14.41 23.97 5.57
N ARG A 165 -14.51 22.96 6.45
CA ARG A 165 -13.62 21.78 6.50
C ARG A 165 -12.16 22.08 6.83
N VAL A 166 -11.81 23.33 7.16
CA VAL A 166 -10.44 23.69 7.51
C VAL A 166 -10.09 23.07 8.87
N ALA A 167 -9.08 22.22 8.88
CA ALA A 167 -8.53 21.60 10.09
C ALA A 167 -7.39 22.44 10.66
N GLN A 168 -6.57 23.06 9.81
CA GLN A 168 -5.39 23.80 10.20
C GLN A 168 -4.93 24.74 9.08
N ASP A 169 -4.55 25.97 9.42
CA ASP A 169 -3.74 26.81 8.55
C ASP A 169 -2.25 26.48 8.76
N TRP A 170 -1.47 26.53 7.68
CA TRP A 170 -0.05 26.24 7.73
C TRP A 170 0.75 27.22 6.89
N LEU A 171 2.03 27.34 7.23
CA LEU A 171 2.99 28.14 6.48
C LEU A 171 4.34 27.44 6.41
N VAL A 172 5.04 27.63 5.31
CA VAL A 172 6.40 27.13 5.08
C VAL A 172 7.26 28.28 4.56
N PRO A 173 8.22 28.78 5.35
CA PRO A 173 9.16 29.79 4.88
C PRO A 173 10.17 29.18 3.92
N LEU A 174 10.56 29.97 2.93
CA LEU A 174 11.56 29.71 1.92
C LEU A 174 12.47 30.94 1.78
N THR A 175 13.65 30.75 1.21
CA THR A 175 14.47 31.86 0.70
C THR A 175 14.78 31.61 -0.76
N VAL A 176 14.28 32.46 -1.65
CA VAL A 176 14.46 32.36 -3.10
C VAL A 176 15.35 33.49 -3.56
N ASN A 177 16.52 33.19 -4.15
CA ASN A 177 17.50 34.20 -4.58
C ASN A 177 17.80 35.25 -3.49
N ASN A 178 18.00 34.79 -2.25
CA ASN A 178 18.24 35.59 -1.06
C ASN A 178 17.06 36.49 -0.61
N GLN A 179 15.88 36.35 -1.20
CA GLN A 179 14.65 36.99 -0.76
C GLN A 179 13.81 36.02 0.07
N GLN A 180 13.30 36.47 1.22
CA GLN A 180 12.36 35.66 2.01
C GLN A 180 11.02 35.54 1.27
N VAL A 181 10.49 34.32 1.23
CA VAL A 181 9.21 33.98 0.61
C VAL A 181 8.49 33.04 1.56
N THR A 182 7.19 33.23 1.76
CA THR A 182 6.36 32.36 2.59
C THR A 182 5.31 31.70 1.72
N VAL A 183 5.22 30.38 1.81
CA VAL A 183 4.12 29.61 1.23
C VAL A 183 3.09 29.39 2.33
N THR A 184 1.86 29.85 2.15
CA THR A 184 0.76 29.60 3.09
C THR A 184 -0.27 28.68 2.46
N GLY A 185 -1.00 27.95 3.30
CA GLY A 185 -2.06 27.08 2.85
C GLY A 185 -2.93 26.58 3.98
N GLN A 186 -3.87 25.72 3.60
CA GLN A 186 -4.86 25.13 4.51
C GLN A 186 -4.84 23.62 4.38
N LEU A 187 -5.00 22.95 5.51
CA LEU A 187 -5.27 21.52 5.59
C LEU A 187 -6.78 21.32 5.75
N LEU A 188 -7.38 20.62 4.80
CA LEU A 188 -8.81 20.34 4.75
C LEU A 188 -9.08 18.91 5.24
N TYR A 189 -10.10 18.74 6.07
CA TYR A 189 -10.64 17.43 6.47
C TYR A 189 -11.91 17.12 5.69
N LEU A 190 -11.82 16.16 4.77
CA LEU A 190 -12.87 15.87 3.80
C LEU A 190 -13.90 14.82 4.28
N GLY A 191 -13.68 14.19 5.44
CA GLY A 191 -14.52 13.09 5.94
C GLY A 191 -14.49 11.86 5.03
N ASN A 192 -15.32 10.85 5.31
CA ASN A 192 -15.40 9.63 4.50
C ASN A 192 -16.36 9.78 3.31
N THR A 193 -16.03 9.12 2.20
CA THR A 193 -16.87 9.00 1.00
C THR A 193 -17.70 7.72 1.04
N PHE A 194 -18.80 7.68 0.27
CA PHE A 194 -19.62 6.49 0.13
C PHE A 194 -18.78 5.31 -0.45
N PRO A 195 -18.73 4.15 0.23
CA PRO A 195 -17.75 3.10 -0.07
C PRO A 195 -18.19 2.15 -1.19
N TRP A 196 -18.52 2.69 -2.37
CA TRP A 196 -19.01 1.90 -3.51
C TRP A 196 -18.04 0.80 -3.95
N SER A 197 -16.73 1.05 -3.85
CA SER A 197 -15.70 0.07 -4.22
C SER A 197 -15.67 -1.12 -3.27
N GLY A 198 -16.10 -0.94 -2.02
CA GLY A 198 -16.35 -2.05 -1.09
C GLY A 198 -17.46 -2.97 -1.59
N LEU A 199 -18.56 -2.41 -2.11
CA LEU A 199 -19.65 -3.20 -2.73
C LEU A 199 -19.15 -3.96 -3.96
N LEU A 200 -18.35 -3.31 -4.81
CA LEU A 200 -17.73 -3.96 -5.96
C LEU A 200 -16.84 -5.13 -5.53
N ALA A 201 -16.04 -4.96 -4.47
CA ALA A 201 -15.17 -6.03 -3.94
C ALA A 201 -16.01 -7.24 -3.49
N VAL A 202 -17.15 -7.02 -2.83
CA VAL A 202 -18.08 -8.09 -2.44
C VAL A 202 -18.63 -8.84 -3.66
N VAL A 203 -19.08 -8.12 -4.70
CA VAL A 203 -19.58 -8.72 -5.94
C VAL A 203 -18.48 -9.56 -6.61
N CYS A 204 -17.28 -9.01 -6.74
CA CYS A 204 -16.12 -9.72 -7.28
C CYS A 204 -15.76 -10.96 -6.45
N ALA A 205 -15.87 -10.89 -5.11
CA ALA A 205 -15.62 -12.03 -4.23
C ALA A 205 -16.61 -13.18 -4.44
N VAL A 206 -17.90 -12.88 -4.56
CA VAL A 206 -18.94 -13.89 -4.82
C VAL A 206 -18.70 -14.58 -6.16
N LEU A 207 -18.44 -13.80 -7.21
CA LEU A 207 -18.15 -14.33 -8.55
C LEU A 207 -16.88 -15.18 -8.55
N ALA A 208 -15.79 -14.69 -7.94
CA ALA A 208 -14.53 -15.40 -7.84
C ALA A 208 -14.66 -16.70 -7.03
N ALA A 209 -15.43 -16.70 -5.92
CA ALA A 209 -15.67 -17.91 -5.12
C ALA A 209 -16.39 -19.00 -5.91
N PHE A 210 -17.29 -18.64 -6.82
CA PHE A 210 -17.96 -19.59 -7.70
C PHE A 210 -17.02 -20.10 -8.80
N LEU A 211 -16.36 -19.19 -9.52
CA LEU A 211 -15.50 -19.52 -10.66
C LEU A 211 -14.23 -20.30 -10.24
N ALA A 212 -13.62 -19.93 -9.11
CA ALA A 212 -12.39 -20.52 -8.60
C ALA A 212 -12.57 -21.96 -8.05
N ARG A 213 -13.79 -22.51 -8.11
CA ARG A 213 -14.04 -23.96 -7.96
C ARG A 213 -13.37 -24.73 -9.10
N ARG A 214 -13.31 -24.16 -10.30
CA ARG A 214 -12.59 -24.72 -11.44
C ARG A 214 -11.11 -24.36 -11.34
N GLY A 215 -10.25 -25.37 -11.43
CA GLY A 215 -8.81 -25.22 -11.22
C GLY A 215 -8.16 -24.18 -12.13
N ALA A 216 -8.38 -24.28 -13.44
CA ALA A 216 -7.84 -23.32 -14.40
C ALA A 216 -8.37 -21.88 -14.16
N ALA A 217 -9.67 -21.72 -13.92
CA ALA A 217 -10.27 -20.41 -13.67
C ALA A 217 -9.70 -19.74 -12.41
N ARG A 218 -9.44 -20.51 -11.34
CA ARG A 218 -8.76 -20.01 -10.13
C ARG A 218 -7.41 -19.37 -10.46
N LEU A 219 -6.59 -20.09 -11.23
CA LEU A 219 -5.25 -19.62 -11.57
C LEU A 219 -5.29 -18.42 -12.51
N MET A 220 -6.20 -18.42 -13.49
CA MET A 220 -6.42 -17.28 -14.38
C MET A 220 -6.91 -16.02 -13.63
N LEU A 221 -7.80 -16.18 -12.64
CA LEU A 221 -8.27 -15.09 -11.80
C LEU A 221 -7.11 -14.47 -10.99
N LEU A 222 -6.29 -15.31 -10.35
CA LEU A 222 -5.12 -14.84 -9.60
C LEU A 222 -4.09 -14.15 -10.51
N PHE A 223 -3.83 -14.72 -11.69
CA PHE A 223 -2.93 -14.10 -12.66
C PHE A 223 -3.47 -12.74 -13.13
N GLY A 224 -4.75 -12.66 -13.50
CA GLY A 224 -5.40 -11.41 -13.90
C GLY A 224 -5.40 -10.35 -12.80
N ALA A 225 -5.70 -10.73 -11.55
CA ALA A 225 -5.60 -9.85 -10.39
C ALA A 225 -4.16 -9.34 -10.19
N SER A 226 -3.17 -10.20 -10.42
CA SER A 226 -1.75 -9.84 -10.31
C SER A 226 -1.33 -8.85 -11.40
N VAL A 227 -1.79 -9.03 -12.64
CA VAL A 227 -1.55 -8.07 -13.73
C VAL A 227 -2.21 -6.72 -13.44
N CYS A 228 -3.44 -6.72 -12.93
CA CYS A 228 -4.12 -5.50 -12.49
C CYS A 228 -3.31 -4.79 -11.40
N ALA A 229 -2.92 -5.50 -10.34
CA ALA A 229 -2.09 -4.96 -9.26
C ALA A 229 -0.75 -4.40 -9.77
N ALA A 230 -0.11 -5.07 -10.74
CA ALA A 230 1.13 -4.61 -11.35
C ALA A 230 0.93 -3.31 -12.15
N ALA A 231 -0.13 -3.22 -12.95
CA ALA A 231 -0.45 -2.02 -13.73
C ALA A 231 -0.71 -0.80 -12.83
N LEU A 232 -1.47 -0.99 -11.74
CA LEU A 232 -1.72 0.07 -10.76
C LEU A 232 -0.45 0.47 -10.00
N SER A 233 0.42 -0.49 -9.67
CA SER A 233 1.71 -0.22 -9.03
C SER A 233 2.65 0.57 -9.95
N LEU A 234 2.68 0.22 -11.25
CA LEU A 234 3.50 0.92 -12.22
C LEU A 234 3.07 2.38 -12.39
N GLY A 235 1.77 2.66 -12.43
CA GLY A 235 1.27 4.05 -12.46
C GLY A 235 1.73 4.86 -11.25
N GLY A 236 1.62 4.29 -10.04
CA GLY A 236 2.12 4.94 -8.82
C GLY A 236 3.63 5.21 -8.85
N ILE A 237 4.43 4.31 -9.40
CA ILE A 237 5.88 4.51 -9.57
C ILE A 237 6.17 5.68 -10.52
N LEU A 238 5.49 5.75 -11.67
CA LEU A 238 5.70 6.80 -12.65
C LEU A 238 5.34 8.20 -12.11
N ASP A 239 4.34 8.30 -11.23
CA ASP A 239 3.94 9.55 -10.56
C ASP A 239 4.95 10.01 -9.52
N THR A 240 5.47 9.05 -8.74
CA THR A 240 6.20 9.34 -7.51
C THR A 240 7.72 9.43 -7.72
N VAL A 241 8.29 8.76 -8.72
CA VAL A 241 9.74 8.80 -9.02
C VAL A 241 10.28 10.23 -9.24
N PRO A 242 9.57 11.15 -9.93
CA PRO A 242 10.02 12.55 -10.02
C PRO A 242 10.00 13.33 -8.70
N ALA A 243 9.25 12.88 -7.69
CA ALA A 243 9.12 13.56 -6.40
C ALA A 243 10.12 13.04 -5.34
N ILE A 244 10.48 11.75 -5.41
CA ILE A 244 11.19 11.03 -4.34
C ILE A 244 12.72 11.00 -4.51
N GLN A 245 13.34 12.07 -5.01
CA GLN A 245 14.81 12.07 -5.07
C GLN A 245 15.45 12.09 -3.66
N SER A 246 14.76 12.56 -2.62
CA SER A 246 15.43 12.95 -1.37
C SER A 246 15.35 12.02 -0.15
N SER A 247 14.54 10.95 -0.10
CA SER A 247 14.35 10.29 1.21
C SER A 247 13.71 8.89 1.30
N GLN A 248 13.12 8.30 0.26
CA GLN A 248 12.52 6.96 0.41
C GLN A 248 13.48 5.85 -0.05
N PRO A 249 13.63 4.76 0.72
CA PRO A 249 14.39 3.60 0.27
C PRO A 249 13.71 3.02 -0.97
N LEU A 250 14.51 2.75 -2.02
CA LEU A 250 14.04 2.16 -3.29
C LEU A 250 13.08 0.98 -3.07
N THR A 251 13.30 0.20 -2.01
CA THR A 251 12.44 -0.92 -1.62
C THR A 251 10.97 -0.53 -1.44
N THR A 252 10.65 0.63 -0.86
CA THR A 252 9.26 1.08 -0.65
C THR A 252 8.54 1.41 -1.96
N THR A 253 9.21 2.05 -2.90
CA THR A 253 8.66 2.37 -4.23
C THR A 253 8.36 1.13 -5.05
N TRP A 254 9.27 0.14 -5.03
CA TRP A 254 9.17 -1.06 -5.88
C TRP A 254 8.42 -2.23 -5.24
N LEU A 255 8.22 -2.22 -3.92
CA LEU A 255 7.57 -3.33 -3.20
C LEU A 255 6.18 -3.70 -3.75
N PRO A 256 5.26 -2.76 -4.04
CA PRO A 256 3.95 -3.13 -4.59
C PRO A 256 4.08 -3.87 -5.93
N LEU A 257 4.99 -3.42 -6.81
CA LEU A 257 5.24 -4.07 -8.09
C LEU A 257 5.86 -5.47 -7.90
N LEU A 258 6.79 -5.62 -6.95
CA LEU A 258 7.40 -6.90 -6.61
C LEU A 258 6.36 -7.89 -6.09
N LEU A 259 5.48 -7.48 -5.18
CA LEU A 259 4.41 -8.34 -4.64
C LEU A 259 3.46 -8.82 -5.74
N ALA A 260 3.07 -7.92 -6.65
CA ALA A 260 2.27 -8.27 -7.82
C ALA A 260 3.02 -9.22 -8.77
N GLY A 261 4.32 -9.00 -8.97
CA GLY A 261 5.18 -9.87 -9.78
C GLY A 261 5.33 -11.28 -9.21
N ILE A 262 5.52 -11.43 -7.89
CA ILE A 262 5.57 -12.74 -7.22
C ILE A 262 4.22 -13.45 -7.35
N ALA A 263 3.10 -12.74 -7.19
CA ALA A 263 1.77 -13.31 -7.37
C ALA A 263 1.55 -13.81 -8.81
N ALA A 264 1.93 -12.99 -9.80
CA ALA A 264 1.85 -13.36 -11.21
C ALA A 264 2.73 -14.58 -11.53
N GLY A 265 3.95 -14.61 -11.00
CA GLY A 265 4.88 -15.73 -11.17
C GLY A 265 4.35 -17.03 -10.58
N ALA A 266 3.78 -16.98 -9.36
CA ALA A 266 3.19 -18.16 -8.73
C ALA A 266 1.96 -18.68 -9.49
N ALA A 267 1.03 -17.81 -9.88
CA ALA A 267 -0.14 -18.18 -10.68
C ALA A 267 0.24 -18.68 -12.08
N GLY A 268 1.19 -18.04 -12.75
CA GLY A 268 1.70 -18.43 -14.06
C GLY A 268 2.45 -19.76 -14.05
N LEU A 269 3.30 -19.98 -13.03
CA LEU A 269 3.98 -21.26 -12.83
C LEU A 269 2.95 -22.38 -12.62
N ALA A 270 1.91 -22.13 -11.81
CA ALA A 270 0.83 -23.09 -11.60
C ALA A 270 0.04 -23.39 -12.89
N LEU A 271 -0.11 -22.41 -13.80
CA LEU A 271 -0.79 -22.62 -15.08
C LEU A 271 0.02 -23.49 -16.04
N LEU A 272 1.32 -23.23 -16.14
CA LEU A 272 2.17 -23.76 -17.22
C LEU A 272 2.95 -25.03 -16.84
N ALA A 273 3.33 -25.17 -15.57
CA ALA A 273 4.19 -26.27 -15.13
C ALA A 273 3.39 -27.52 -14.76
N HIS A 274 2.80 -28.19 -15.75
CA HIS A 274 2.02 -29.42 -15.59
C HIS A 274 2.79 -30.60 -15.00
N ARG A 275 4.12 -30.52 -14.92
CA ARG A 275 4.98 -31.53 -14.29
C ARG A 275 5.07 -31.42 -12.76
N LEU A 276 4.57 -30.32 -12.18
CA LEU A 276 4.53 -30.14 -10.73
C LEU A 276 3.40 -30.97 -10.10
N SER A 277 3.54 -31.28 -8.81
CA SER A 277 2.48 -31.97 -8.08
C SER A 277 1.19 -31.15 -8.03
N GLU A 278 0.04 -31.83 -8.05
CA GLU A 278 -1.26 -31.17 -7.95
C GLU A 278 -1.39 -30.32 -6.68
N GLN A 279 -0.80 -30.76 -5.57
CA GLN A 279 -0.79 -30.01 -4.31
C GLN A 279 -0.03 -28.68 -4.44
N LEU A 280 1.16 -28.72 -5.05
CA LEU A 280 1.95 -27.51 -5.29
C LEU A 280 1.20 -26.54 -6.22
N ARG A 281 0.62 -27.07 -7.29
CA ARG A 281 -0.07 -26.31 -8.34
C ARG A 281 -1.41 -25.72 -7.90
N MET A 282 -2.22 -26.49 -7.18
CA MET A 282 -3.63 -26.15 -6.92
C MET A 282 -3.90 -25.62 -5.52
N LEU A 283 -2.91 -25.67 -4.63
CA LEU A 283 -3.01 -25.17 -3.26
C LEU A 283 -1.87 -24.21 -2.91
N ILE A 284 -0.60 -24.65 -2.97
CA ILE A 284 0.53 -23.87 -2.45
C ILE A 284 0.75 -22.59 -3.27
N LEU A 285 0.91 -22.70 -4.60
CA LEU A 285 1.15 -21.53 -5.46
C LEU A 285 -0.03 -20.52 -5.47
N PRO A 286 -1.31 -20.96 -5.47
CA PRO A 286 -2.44 -20.07 -5.25
C PRO A 286 -2.41 -19.35 -3.91
N LEU A 287 -2.05 -20.04 -2.81
CA LEU A 287 -1.93 -19.42 -1.49
C LEU A 287 -0.80 -18.40 -1.44
N VAL A 288 0.33 -18.66 -2.11
CA VAL A 288 1.41 -17.67 -2.28
C VAL A 288 0.88 -16.42 -2.98
N SER A 289 0.14 -16.60 -4.09
CA SER A 289 -0.44 -15.48 -4.84
C SER A 289 -1.44 -14.66 -4.00
N VAL A 290 -2.29 -15.34 -3.23
CA VAL A 290 -3.24 -14.70 -2.30
C VAL A 290 -2.48 -13.92 -1.22
N ALA A 291 -1.46 -14.50 -0.61
CA ALA A 291 -0.71 -13.86 0.48
C ALA A 291 0.03 -12.61 0.01
N THR A 292 0.69 -12.66 -1.16
CA THR A 292 1.40 -11.49 -1.69
C THR A 292 0.46 -10.39 -2.16
N LEU A 293 -0.67 -10.74 -2.78
CA LEU A 293 -1.70 -9.75 -3.12
C LEU A 293 -2.41 -9.18 -1.88
N ALA A 294 -2.58 -9.95 -0.80
CA ALA A 294 -3.06 -9.41 0.46
C ALA A 294 -2.09 -8.37 1.04
N GLY A 295 -0.78 -8.63 0.97
CA GLY A 295 0.25 -7.64 1.32
C GLY A 295 0.20 -6.39 0.43
N TRP A 296 -0.12 -6.54 -0.85
CA TRP A 296 -0.32 -5.42 -1.78
C TRP A 296 -1.58 -4.59 -1.46
N VAL A 297 -2.67 -5.25 -1.05
CA VAL A 297 -3.94 -4.62 -0.67
C VAL A 297 -3.84 -3.85 0.65
N ALA A 298 -3.09 -4.36 1.63
CA ALA A 298 -3.06 -3.83 2.99
C ALA A 298 -2.89 -2.29 3.09
N PRO A 299 -1.88 -1.65 2.45
CA PRO A 299 -1.73 -0.19 2.51
C PRO A 299 -2.79 0.58 1.69
N ARG A 300 -3.60 -0.12 0.89
CA ARG A 300 -4.59 0.45 -0.05
C ARG A 300 -6.03 0.36 0.45
N VAL A 301 -6.29 -0.29 1.58
CA VAL A 301 -7.65 -0.49 2.13
C VAL A 301 -8.40 0.83 2.29
N GLY A 302 -7.70 1.92 2.62
CA GLY A 302 -8.29 3.26 2.72
C GLY A 302 -8.98 3.73 1.43
N LEU A 303 -8.61 3.23 0.24
CA LEU A 303 -9.26 3.55 -1.03
C LEU A 303 -10.75 3.19 -1.07
N ILE A 304 -11.22 2.35 -0.14
CA ILE A 304 -12.63 2.01 -0.05
C ILE A 304 -13.46 3.24 0.37
N TRP A 305 -12.97 4.08 1.28
CA TRP A 305 -13.76 5.16 1.89
C TRP A 305 -13.07 6.52 1.96
N MET A 306 -11.75 6.59 1.91
CA MET A 306 -11.02 7.86 2.02
C MET A 306 -11.12 8.65 0.71
N PRO A 307 -11.41 9.96 0.74
CA PRO A 307 -11.65 10.79 -0.44
C PRO A 307 -10.40 10.98 -1.30
N VAL A 308 -9.26 11.23 -0.68
CA VAL A 308 -8.01 11.51 -1.40
C VAL A 308 -7.39 10.20 -1.89
N VAL A 309 -7.22 10.12 -3.20
CA VAL A 309 -6.63 8.97 -3.90
C VAL A 309 -5.33 9.42 -4.53
N PRO A 310 -4.17 9.10 -3.93
CA PRO A 310 -2.88 9.45 -4.50
C PRO A 310 -2.54 8.54 -5.68
N SER A 311 -2.88 8.96 -6.89
CA SER A 311 -2.60 8.20 -8.11
C SER A 311 -2.63 9.08 -9.36
N VAL A 312 -1.85 8.69 -10.37
CA VAL A 312 -1.95 9.18 -11.76
C VAL A 312 -3.23 8.78 -12.45
N PHE A 313 -3.88 7.70 -11.99
CA PHE A 313 -5.12 7.25 -12.58
C PHE A 313 -6.30 8.04 -12.02
N LEU A 314 -7.38 8.12 -12.80
CA LEU A 314 -8.65 8.62 -12.30
C LEU A 314 -9.05 7.83 -11.05
N GLY A 315 -9.51 8.52 -10.00
CA GLY A 315 -9.74 7.88 -8.70
C GLY A 315 -10.67 6.66 -8.73
N TRP A 316 -11.58 6.57 -9.70
CA TRP A 316 -12.44 5.39 -9.88
C TRP A 316 -11.71 4.17 -10.42
N ILE A 317 -10.63 4.34 -11.20
CA ILE A 317 -9.78 3.24 -11.69
C ILE A 317 -9.05 2.60 -10.52
N GLU A 318 -8.43 3.39 -9.63
CA GLU A 318 -7.71 2.83 -8.47
C GLU A 318 -8.63 2.13 -7.51
N ARG A 319 -9.78 2.74 -7.23
CA ARG A 319 -10.78 2.15 -6.35
C ARG A 319 -11.34 0.86 -6.95
N GLY A 320 -11.70 0.89 -8.23
CA GLY A 320 -12.26 -0.25 -8.94
C GLY A 320 -11.28 -1.42 -9.09
N GLY A 321 -10.04 -1.13 -9.50
CA GLY A 321 -9.00 -2.14 -9.64
C GLY A 321 -8.56 -2.73 -8.31
N THR A 322 -8.41 -1.89 -7.26
CA THR A 322 -8.13 -2.39 -5.90
C THR A 322 -9.27 -3.26 -5.39
N ALA A 323 -10.53 -2.85 -5.57
CA ALA A 323 -11.71 -3.63 -5.21
C ALA A 323 -11.78 -4.98 -5.94
N LEU A 324 -11.45 -5.00 -7.24
CA LEU A 324 -11.37 -6.23 -8.04
C LEU A 324 -10.34 -7.20 -7.44
N VAL A 325 -9.14 -6.72 -7.11
CA VAL A 325 -8.08 -7.54 -6.49
C VAL A 325 -8.55 -8.08 -5.13
N ILE A 326 -9.09 -7.22 -4.25
CA ILE A 326 -9.65 -7.61 -2.94
C ILE A 326 -10.70 -8.71 -3.13
N GLY A 327 -11.64 -8.51 -4.06
CA GLY A 327 -12.70 -9.47 -4.32
C GLY A 327 -12.15 -10.81 -4.80
N ILE A 328 -11.26 -10.80 -5.79
CA ILE A 328 -10.67 -12.04 -6.34
C ILE A 328 -9.94 -12.84 -5.26
N ILE A 329 -9.05 -12.22 -4.48
CA ILE A 329 -8.28 -12.96 -3.47
C ILE A 329 -9.20 -13.50 -2.36
N SER A 330 -10.23 -12.75 -1.98
CA SER A 330 -11.23 -13.19 -1.00
C SER A 330 -12.02 -14.39 -1.53
N GLY A 331 -12.52 -14.30 -2.76
CA GLY A 331 -13.30 -15.37 -3.38
C GLY A 331 -12.49 -16.64 -3.62
N VAL A 332 -11.25 -16.51 -4.11
CA VAL A 332 -10.33 -17.64 -4.29
C VAL A 332 -10.02 -18.30 -2.95
N THR A 333 -9.79 -17.53 -1.89
CA THR A 333 -9.56 -18.05 -0.53
C THR A 333 -10.75 -18.88 -0.06
N ILE A 334 -11.97 -18.37 -0.21
CA ILE A 334 -13.21 -19.11 0.11
C ILE A 334 -13.29 -20.41 -0.71
N ALA A 335 -13.00 -20.36 -2.01
CA ALA A 335 -13.01 -21.54 -2.88
C ALA A 335 -11.93 -22.57 -2.54
N ILE A 336 -10.82 -22.18 -1.90
CA ILE A 336 -9.82 -23.10 -1.36
C ILE A 336 -10.35 -23.75 -0.07
N LEU A 337 -10.88 -22.96 0.85
CA LEU A 337 -11.36 -23.42 2.16
C LEU A 337 -12.57 -24.35 2.08
N VAL A 338 -13.45 -24.14 1.10
CA VAL A 338 -14.70 -24.93 0.94
C VAL A 338 -14.47 -26.23 0.16
N ARG A 339 -13.24 -26.55 -0.28
CA ARG A 339 -12.98 -27.81 -0.98
C ARG A 339 -13.26 -29.01 -0.06
N PRO A 340 -14.07 -30.00 -0.48
CA PRO A 340 -14.16 -31.26 0.22
C PRO A 340 -12.77 -31.90 0.28
N LEU A 341 -12.33 -32.31 1.47
CA LEU A 341 -11.17 -33.20 1.58
C LEU A 341 -11.47 -34.47 0.77
N PRO A 342 -10.48 -35.02 0.02
CA PRO A 342 -10.63 -36.35 -0.55
C PRO A 342 -10.99 -37.30 0.59
N SER A 343 -12.11 -38.03 0.47
CA SER A 343 -12.41 -39.11 1.41
C SER A 343 -11.21 -40.06 1.43
N PRO A 344 -10.72 -40.51 2.61
CA PRO A 344 -9.75 -41.58 2.66
C PRO A 344 -10.36 -42.74 1.87
N GLN A 345 -9.68 -43.22 0.83
CA GLN A 345 -10.11 -44.47 0.23
C GLN A 345 -10.11 -45.52 1.34
N PRO A 346 -11.22 -46.23 1.60
CA PRO A 346 -11.18 -47.34 2.53
C PRO A 346 -10.13 -48.30 1.99
N GLY A 347 -9.05 -48.47 2.77
CA GLY A 347 -7.92 -49.30 2.40
C GLY A 347 -8.41 -50.67 1.95
N GLY A 348 -7.90 -51.13 0.82
CA GLY A 348 -8.13 -52.48 0.34
C GLY A 348 -7.79 -53.46 1.46
N SER A 349 -8.82 -54.07 2.04
CA SER A 349 -8.67 -55.19 2.94
C SER A 349 -8.03 -56.32 2.15
N THR A 350 -6.75 -56.55 2.39
CA THR A 350 -6.09 -57.81 2.07
C THR A 350 -6.71 -58.89 2.96
N ASP A 351 -7.78 -59.53 2.48
CA ASP A 351 -8.27 -60.75 3.12
C ASP A 351 -7.37 -61.92 2.68
N LYS A 352 -6.34 -62.17 3.49
CA LYS A 352 -5.62 -63.45 3.53
C LYS A 352 -6.33 -64.32 4.56
N SER A 353 -7.29 -65.14 4.13
CA SER A 353 -7.76 -66.27 4.93
C SER A 353 -8.31 -67.42 4.07
N SER A 354 -7.42 -68.32 3.64
CA SER A 354 -7.81 -69.71 3.34
C SER A 354 -6.67 -70.65 3.73
N GLY A 355 -6.75 -71.16 4.96
CA GLY A 355 -5.96 -72.29 5.45
C GLY A 355 -6.46 -73.64 4.89
N PRO A 356 -5.73 -74.74 5.15
CA PRO A 356 -5.71 -75.94 4.31
C PRO A 356 -6.82 -76.94 4.67
N GLN A 357 -7.36 -77.65 3.68
CA GLN A 357 -8.13 -78.88 3.92
C GLN A 357 -7.60 -80.05 3.08
N SER A 358 -7.07 -81.01 3.82
CA SER A 358 -6.80 -82.40 3.46
C SER A 358 -8.11 -83.15 3.17
N ALA A 359 -8.17 -83.92 2.09
CA ALA A 359 -9.06 -85.09 1.97
C ALA A 359 -8.56 -86.08 0.89
N ILE A 360 -8.18 -87.28 1.32
CA ILE A 360 -8.02 -88.53 0.56
C ILE A 360 -8.68 -89.63 1.43
N PRO A 361 -9.29 -90.73 0.93
CA PRO A 361 -10.26 -90.99 -0.16
C PRO A 361 -11.52 -91.72 0.42
N PRO A 362 -12.32 -92.49 -0.36
CA PRO A 362 -12.05 -93.94 -0.43
C PRO A 362 -12.27 -94.60 -1.82
N LYS A 363 -11.76 -95.83 -1.88
CA LYS A 363 -11.65 -96.78 -3.00
C LYS A 363 -12.99 -97.41 -3.43
N SER A 364 -13.08 -97.75 -4.71
CA SER A 364 -13.39 -99.11 -5.19
C SER A 364 -12.74 -99.33 -6.54
#